data_AF-A0A1H3JS69-F1
#
_entry.id   AF-A0A1H3JS69-F1
#
_cell.length_a   1.000
_cell.length_b   1.000
_cell.length_c   1.000
_cell.angle_alpha   90.00
_cell.angle_beta   90.00
_cell.angle_gamma   90.00
#
_symmetry.space_group_name_H-M   'P 1'
#
loop_
_entity.id
_entity.type
_entity.pdbx_description
1 polymer ?
#
loop_
_entity_poly.entity_id
_entity_poly.type
_entity_poly.pdbx_seq_one_letter_code
_entity_poly.pdbx_strand_id
1 'polypeptide(L)'
;MVCYYVIRVNKLESVLRGDEMKSIFEKKETIIKIAKILLFMIFFLMSMEIVFTLGRNYEKKYYKAQKERAVLQKIETDRFFKINDVMNIIGFKTKNHNIYTGKISGVDVTVFWDITNNFCRKNSYRYDIKRQVKKINGDYYASSKALKDVFMLDFYYKNHEIKYKEVSPQTWYNHTKMIAHAGGAVKTQYNYNSYTNSKEAIIQNYNLGFRVFEFDVYPTSDNKMALVHDWKKFGMKNNTPFSAQQWEKFRGTSLPDFGQSFTTMMYENLLDEMLINKDMYIITDTKSTDFSKDETKIQFEQIYKLAKKKDVHLLERIIPQIYDDDMYDIVMNVYPFKSIIYTTYATKEKADKIIKFVSKHRNIQVITAKFEDKRFGITEVNEIHKKKKYFFNHTIDTFKNYTKARTLGADGVYTNVLNLGDAELYESLEKR
;
A
#
# COMPACT_ATOMS: atom_id res chain seq x y z
N MET A 1 88.59 113.98 22.99
CA MET A 1 89.07 113.89 21.60
C MET A 1 88.71 112.50 21.09
N VAL A 2 87.78 112.42 20.13
CA VAL A 2 87.75 111.47 19.00
C VAL A 2 87.71 109.94 19.28
N CYS A 3 86.54 109.35 18.99
CA CYS A 3 86.26 108.16 18.16
C CYS A 3 86.52 106.68 18.59
N TYR A 4 85.45 105.89 18.32
CA TYR A 4 85.36 104.61 17.57
C TYR A 4 85.16 103.25 18.29
N TYR A 5 84.05 102.62 17.89
CA TYR A 5 83.81 101.21 17.49
C TYR A 5 83.54 100.05 18.49
N VAL A 6 82.35 99.45 18.28
CA VAL A 6 82.00 98.00 18.19
C VAL A 6 81.56 97.18 19.43
N ILE A 7 80.26 96.85 19.39
CA ILE A 7 79.53 95.59 19.69
C ILE A 7 79.90 94.78 20.95
N ARG A 8 78.92 94.68 21.88
CA ARG A 8 78.60 93.51 22.74
C ARG A 8 77.12 93.59 23.16
N VAL A 9 76.25 92.67 22.74
CA VAL A 9 75.97 91.30 23.24
C VAL A 9 74.91 91.25 24.35
N ASN A 10 73.81 90.56 24.01
CA ASN A 10 72.95 89.67 24.80
C ASN A 10 72.47 90.08 26.20
N LYS A 11 71.14 90.08 26.34
CA LYS A 11 70.39 89.15 27.23
C LYS A 11 68.92 89.57 27.17
N LEU A 12 68.01 88.70 26.68
CA LEU A 12 66.69 88.47 27.31
C LEU A 12 65.68 87.60 26.53
N GLU A 13 65.94 87.14 25.30
CA GLU A 13 64.87 86.45 24.53
C GLU A 13 64.98 84.92 24.35
N SER A 14 65.99 84.21 24.87
CA SER A 14 66.18 82.78 24.55
C SER A 14 65.78 81.76 25.61
N VAL A 15 65.30 82.15 26.80
CA VAL A 15 65.07 81.20 27.91
C VAL A 15 63.59 80.84 28.12
N LEU A 16 62.64 81.65 27.67
CA LEU A 16 61.20 81.39 27.89
C LEU A 16 60.54 80.48 26.83
N ARG A 17 61.16 80.23 25.67
CA ARG A 17 60.58 79.36 24.62
C ARG A 17 60.97 77.88 24.72
N GLY A 18 61.99 77.53 25.51
CA GLY A 18 62.54 76.17 25.59
C GLY A 18 61.77 75.23 26.54
N ASP A 19 61.39 75.74 27.71
CA ASP A 19 60.73 74.93 28.75
C ASP A 19 59.22 74.72 28.47
N GLU A 20 58.56 75.71 27.85
CA GLU A 20 57.19 75.53 27.34
C GLU A 20 57.15 74.52 26.17
N MET A 21 58.12 74.53 25.26
CA MET A 21 58.18 73.56 24.15
C MET A 21 58.47 72.13 24.63
N LYS A 22 59.33 71.93 25.64
CA LYS A 22 59.58 70.61 26.24
C LYS A 22 58.34 70.06 26.95
N SER A 23 57.65 70.88 27.73
CA SER A 23 56.37 70.52 28.39
C SER A 23 55.28 70.14 27.39
N ILE A 24 55.20 70.85 26.26
CA ILE A 24 54.29 70.52 25.15
C ILE A 24 54.69 69.20 24.48
N PHE A 25 55.99 68.96 24.26
CA PHE A 25 56.50 67.72 23.65
C PHE A 25 56.26 66.48 24.53
N GLU A 26 56.53 66.57 25.84
CA GLU A 26 56.28 65.48 26.81
C GLU A 26 54.78 65.20 26.96
N LYS A 27 53.93 66.24 26.97
CA LYS A 27 52.47 66.07 26.90
C LYS A 27 52.04 65.38 25.59
N LYS A 28 52.65 65.72 24.46
CA LYS A 28 52.35 65.11 23.15
C LYS A 28 52.75 63.63 23.11
N GLU A 29 53.92 63.26 23.62
CA GLU A 29 54.35 61.87 23.75
C GLU A 29 53.44 61.06 24.69
N THR A 30 53.03 61.67 25.81
CA THR A 30 52.11 61.03 26.77
C THR A 30 50.74 60.81 26.14
N ILE A 31 50.20 61.79 25.41
CA ILE A 31 48.95 61.67 24.65
C ILE A 31 49.06 60.57 23.58
N ILE A 32 50.18 60.48 22.87
CA ILE A 32 50.41 59.42 21.85
C ILE A 32 50.48 58.04 22.51
N LYS A 33 51.15 57.90 23.67
CA LYS A 33 51.16 56.64 24.43
C LYS A 33 49.76 56.23 24.90
N ILE A 34 49.00 57.17 25.46
CA ILE A 34 47.62 56.93 25.89
C ILE A 34 46.74 56.55 24.70
N ALA A 35 46.87 57.25 23.57
CA ALA A 35 46.14 56.93 22.34
C ALA A 35 46.48 55.53 21.80
N LYS A 36 47.76 55.12 21.83
CA LYS A 36 48.18 53.76 21.44
C LYS A 36 47.60 52.69 22.37
N ILE A 37 47.58 52.94 23.69
CA ILE A 37 46.99 52.02 24.67
C ILE A 37 45.47 51.90 24.46
N LEU A 38 44.78 53.03 24.24
CA LEU A 38 43.35 53.06 23.91
C LEU A 38 43.06 52.31 22.61
N LEU A 39 43.86 52.53 21.56
CA LEU A 39 43.71 51.83 20.29
C LEU A 39 43.92 50.32 20.45
N PHE A 40 44.90 49.90 21.26
CA PHE A 40 45.14 48.49 21.58
C PHE A 40 43.99 47.88 22.39
N MET A 41 43.46 48.59 23.40
CA MET A 41 42.29 48.15 24.17
C MET A 41 41.06 48.00 23.29
N ILE A 42 40.82 48.95 22.38
CA ILE A 42 39.72 48.88 21.40
C ILE A 42 39.90 47.67 20.49
N PHE A 43 41.10 47.43 19.96
CA PHE A 43 41.38 46.28 19.11
C PHE A 43 41.21 44.95 19.86
N PHE A 44 41.67 44.90 21.12
CA PHE A 44 41.51 43.74 22.00
C PHE A 44 40.03 43.46 22.28
N LEU A 45 39.23 44.47 22.61
CA LEU A 45 37.78 44.35 22.83
C LEU A 45 37.06 43.88 21.55
N MET A 46 37.36 44.46 20.38
CA MET A 46 36.81 44.00 19.11
C MET A 46 37.19 42.55 18.83
N SER A 47 38.44 42.15 19.10
CA SER A 47 38.89 40.77 18.89
C SER A 47 38.16 39.78 19.80
N MET A 48 37.92 40.14 21.06
CA MET A 48 37.13 39.36 22.00
C MET A 48 35.69 39.20 21.50
N GLU A 49 35.07 40.28 21.03
CA GLU A 49 33.69 40.27 20.55
C GLU A 49 33.52 39.41 19.28
N ILE A 50 34.51 39.43 18.39
CA ILE A 50 34.60 38.53 17.23
C ILE A 50 34.69 37.06 17.68
N VAL A 51 35.59 36.74 18.62
CA VAL A 51 35.75 35.36 19.14
C VAL A 51 34.47 34.88 19.83
N PHE A 52 33.83 35.71 20.66
CA PHE A 52 32.55 35.39 21.30
C PHE A 52 31.42 35.17 20.29
N THR A 53 31.40 35.94 19.21
CA THR A 53 30.39 35.79 18.15
C THR A 53 30.62 34.52 17.33
N LEU A 54 31.88 34.22 16.99
CA LEU A 54 32.26 32.97 16.31
C LEU A 54 31.95 31.75 17.19
N GLY A 55 32.28 31.80 18.48
CA GLY A 55 31.98 30.74 19.46
C GLY A 55 30.48 30.45 19.56
N ARG A 56 29.64 31.48 19.74
CA ARG A 56 28.17 31.33 19.77
C ARG A 56 27.61 30.75 18.46
N ASN A 57 28.16 31.16 17.31
CA ASN A 57 27.73 30.64 16.01
C ASN A 57 28.15 29.17 15.82
N TYR A 58 29.35 28.79 16.26
CA TYR A 58 29.82 27.41 16.25
C TYR A 58 28.95 26.52 17.16
N GLU A 59 28.71 26.96 18.39
CA GLU A 59 27.89 26.24 19.37
C GLU A 59 26.46 26.02 18.88
N LYS A 60 25.83 27.06 18.31
CA LYS A 60 24.51 26.93 17.66
C LYS A 60 24.50 25.90 16.53
N LYS A 61 25.53 25.90 15.67
CA LYS A 61 25.67 24.92 14.59
C LYS A 61 25.87 23.50 15.14
N TYR A 62 26.70 23.36 16.17
CA TYR A 62 26.99 22.08 16.80
C TYR A 62 25.75 21.45 17.44
N TYR A 63 25.01 22.20 18.27
CA TYR A 63 23.77 21.70 18.88
C TYR A 63 22.66 21.44 17.86
N LYS A 64 22.58 22.24 16.80
CA LYS A 64 21.67 21.97 15.68
C LYS A 64 21.99 20.64 15.02
N ALA A 65 23.25 20.39 14.70
CA ALA A 65 23.71 19.14 14.10
C ALA A 65 23.51 17.93 15.03
N GLN A 66 23.76 18.08 16.33
CA GLN A 66 23.46 17.04 17.33
C GLN A 66 21.96 16.72 17.40
N LYS A 67 21.11 17.75 17.43
CA LYS A 67 19.65 17.57 17.44
C LYS A 67 19.16 16.88 16.17
N GLU A 68 19.70 17.25 15.01
CA GLU A 68 19.40 16.60 13.73
C GLU A 68 19.83 15.12 13.74
N ARG A 69 21.03 14.81 14.25
CA ARG A 69 21.50 13.42 14.42
C ARG A 69 20.61 12.61 15.36
N ALA A 70 20.20 13.18 16.50
CA ALA A 70 19.32 12.50 17.44
C ALA A 70 17.94 12.22 16.82
N VAL A 71 17.40 13.16 16.03
CA VAL A 71 16.16 12.96 15.27
C VAL A 71 16.33 11.86 14.23
N LEU A 72 17.43 11.85 13.46
CA LEU A 72 17.75 10.80 12.49
C LEU A 72 17.84 9.42 13.15
N GLN A 73 18.61 9.30 14.23
CA GLN A 73 18.73 8.05 14.97
C GLN A 73 17.38 7.56 15.51
N LYS A 74 16.53 8.47 15.97
CA LYS A 74 15.19 8.14 16.44
C LYS A 74 14.27 7.65 15.31
N ILE A 75 14.26 8.30 14.14
CA ILE A 75 13.43 7.84 13.02
C ILE A 75 13.90 6.49 12.47
N GLU A 76 15.22 6.23 12.47
CA GLU A 76 15.78 4.94 12.08
C GLU A 76 15.34 3.84 13.05
N THR A 77 15.46 4.11 14.36
CA THR A 77 15.04 3.19 15.43
C THR A 77 13.54 2.92 15.40
N ASP A 78 12.72 3.97 15.25
CA ASP A 78 11.25 3.87 15.17
C ASP A 78 10.77 3.34 13.79
N ARG A 79 11.68 3.11 12.85
CA ARG A 79 11.41 2.70 11.45
C ARG A 79 10.41 3.61 10.72
N PHE A 80 10.70 4.90 10.71
CA PHE A 80 9.99 5.90 9.92
C PHE A 80 10.83 6.42 8.77
N PHE A 81 10.23 6.52 7.60
CA PHE A 81 10.92 6.85 6.35
C PHE A 81 10.30 8.08 5.71
N LYS A 82 11.16 8.99 5.22
CA LYS A 82 10.69 10.19 4.52
C LYS A 82 9.93 9.78 3.26
N ILE A 83 8.68 10.23 3.14
CA ILE A 83 7.78 9.76 2.07
C ILE A 83 8.38 10.06 0.69
N ASN A 84 8.88 11.27 0.47
CA ASN A 84 9.50 11.64 -0.81
C ASN A 84 10.65 10.69 -1.21
N ASP A 85 11.52 10.34 -0.26
CA ASP A 85 12.67 9.49 -0.53
C ASP A 85 12.21 8.07 -0.87
N VAL A 86 11.24 7.55 -0.11
CA VAL A 86 10.62 6.24 -0.40
C VAL A 86 10.01 6.24 -1.79
N MET A 87 9.17 7.22 -2.13
CA MET A 87 8.50 7.29 -3.42
C MET A 87 9.52 7.34 -4.58
N ASN A 88 10.59 8.13 -4.44
CA ASN A 88 11.66 8.18 -5.43
C ASN A 88 12.39 6.83 -5.57
N ILE A 89 12.69 6.17 -4.45
CA ILE A 89 13.36 4.86 -4.42
C ILE A 89 12.54 3.80 -5.15
N ILE A 90 11.21 3.80 -5.00
CA ILE A 90 10.32 2.86 -5.67
C ILE A 90 9.87 3.34 -7.07
N GLY A 91 10.54 4.35 -7.64
CA GLY A 91 10.36 4.78 -9.03
C GLY A 91 9.16 5.68 -9.30
N PHE A 92 8.55 6.25 -8.26
CA PHE A 92 7.48 7.24 -8.39
C PHE A 92 8.04 8.65 -8.47
N LYS A 93 7.38 9.51 -9.24
CA LYS A 93 7.72 10.93 -9.39
C LYS A 93 6.69 11.80 -8.71
N THR A 94 7.13 12.85 -8.03
CA THR A 94 6.23 13.86 -7.47
C THR A 94 5.50 14.60 -8.58
N LYS A 95 4.16 14.61 -8.53
CA LYS A 95 3.29 15.38 -9.44
C LYS A 95 2.83 16.68 -8.79
N ASN A 96 2.45 16.61 -7.51
CA ASN A 96 2.06 17.75 -6.67
C ASN A 96 2.34 17.41 -5.20
N HIS A 97 2.06 18.32 -4.26
CA HIS A 97 2.25 18.08 -2.84
C HIS A 97 1.55 16.78 -2.39
N ASN A 98 2.32 15.82 -1.88
CA ASN A 98 1.89 14.49 -1.44
C ASN A 98 1.26 13.59 -2.52
N ILE A 99 1.32 13.97 -3.80
CA ILE A 99 0.80 13.19 -4.92
C ILE A 99 1.95 12.74 -5.81
N TYR A 100 2.00 11.45 -6.08
CA TYR A 100 3.05 10.81 -6.84
C TYR A 100 2.46 9.94 -7.94
N THR A 101 3.15 9.87 -9.07
CA THR A 101 2.76 9.03 -10.20
C THR A 101 3.92 8.15 -10.63
N GLY A 102 3.64 6.90 -10.96
CA GLY A 102 4.62 5.91 -11.37
C GLY A 102 3.93 4.71 -11.99
N LYS A 103 4.69 3.62 -12.16
CA LYS A 103 4.15 2.35 -12.64
C LYS A 103 4.46 1.23 -11.66
N ILE A 104 3.49 0.35 -11.43
CA ILE A 104 3.69 -0.93 -10.75
C ILE A 104 3.47 -2.03 -11.79
N SER A 105 4.52 -2.79 -12.10
CA SER A 105 4.49 -3.85 -13.12
C SER A 105 3.85 -3.40 -14.44
N GLY A 106 4.17 -2.19 -14.90
CA GLY A 106 3.66 -1.60 -16.14
C GLY A 106 2.31 -0.88 -16.04
N VAL A 107 1.55 -1.08 -14.95
CA VAL A 107 0.27 -0.44 -14.70
C VAL A 107 0.48 0.95 -14.10
N ASP A 108 -0.20 1.96 -14.64
CA ASP A 108 -0.09 3.33 -14.13
C ASP A 108 -0.74 3.45 -12.74
N VAL A 109 0.00 4.03 -11.80
CA VAL A 109 -0.42 4.17 -10.41
C VAL A 109 -0.20 5.60 -9.94
N THR A 110 -1.25 6.16 -9.33
CA THR A 110 -1.18 7.41 -8.57
C THR A 110 -1.25 7.10 -7.09
N VAL A 111 -0.32 7.64 -6.32
CA VAL A 111 -0.32 7.54 -4.86
C VAL A 111 -0.54 8.93 -4.27
N PHE A 112 -1.53 9.05 -3.40
CA PHE A 112 -1.84 10.28 -2.68
C PHE A 112 -1.83 10.04 -1.18
N TRP A 113 -0.92 10.71 -0.48
CA TRP A 113 -0.86 10.70 0.98
C TRP A 113 -1.79 11.80 1.53
N ASP A 114 -3.03 11.43 1.81
CA ASP A 114 -4.08 12.28 2.38
C ASP A 114 -3.94 12.35 3.91
N ILE A 115 -2.87 13.02 4.34
CA ILE A 115 -2.46 13.08 5.75
C ILE A 115 -3.54 13.71 6.62
N THR A 116 -4.25 14.72 6.10
CA THR A 116 -5.36 15.40 6.79
C THR A 116 -6.48 14.42 7.15
N ASN A 117 -6.83 13.52 6.25
CA ASN A 117 -7.90 12.54 6.47
C ASN A 117 -7.39 11.20 7.02
N ASN A 118 -6.09 11.07 7.30
CA ASN A 118 -5.45 9.83 7.76
C ASN A 118 -5.58 8.64 6.80
N PHE A 119 -5.56 8.87 5.48
CA PHE A 119 -5.50 7.77 4.50
C PHE A 119 -4.40 7.99 3.46
N CYS A 120 -3.79 6.90 3.00
CA CYS A 120 -3.06 6.87 1.73
C CYS A 120 -3.97 6.28 0.67
N ARG A 121 -4.01 6.86 -0.53
CA ARG A 121 -4.73 6.33 -1.68
C ARG A 121 -3.73 5.84 -2.71
N LYS A 122 -3.85 4.59 -3.14
CA LYS A 122 -3.12 4.02 -4.29
C LYS A 122 -4.17 3.72 -5.36
N ASN A 123 -4.25 4.54 -6.39
CA ASN A 123 -5.42 4.66 -7.25
C ASN A 123 -6.69 4.84 -6.40
N SER A 124 -7.68 3.96 -6.57
CA SER A 124 -8.94 3.99 -5.81
C SER A 124 -8.89 3.22 -4.48
N TYR A 125 -7.76 2.58 -4.17
CA TYR A 125 -7.59 1.78 -2.96
C TYR A 125 -7.13 2.65 -1.80
N ARG A 126 -7.79 2.53 -0.65
CA ARG A 126 -7.54 3.33 0.55
C ARG A 126 -6.86 2.50 1.63
N TYR A 127 -5.87 3.10 2.27
CA TYR A 127 -5.07 2.50 3.33
C TYR A 127 -5.07 3.43 4.54
N ASP A 128 -5.47 2.92 5.71
CA ASP A 128 -5.46 3.69 6.95
C ASP A 128 -4.01 3.98 7.37
N ILE A 129 -3.70 5.26 7.57
CA ILE A 129 -2.40 5.74 8.03
C ILE A 129 -2.50 6.52 9.35
N LYS A 130 -3.63 6.39 10.07
CA LYS A 130 -3.84 7.03 11.37
C LYS A 130 -2.73 6.63 12.34
N ARG A 131 -2.06 7.65 12.91
CA ARG A 131 -0.88 7.50 13.78
C ARG A 131 0.32 6.80 13.12
N GLN A 132 0.32 6.62 11.80
CA GLN A 132 1.42 6.03 11.04
C GLN A 132 2.24 7.06 10.26
N VAL A 133 1.85 8.33 10.28
CA VAL A 133 2.59 9.44 9.63
C VAL A 133 2.92 10.52 10.65
N LYS A 134 4.14 11.06 10.58
CA LYS A 134 4.60 12.18 11.42
C LYS A 134 5.29 13.26 10.58
N LYS A 135 5.19 14.52 11.02
CA LYS A 135 5.88 15.66 10.41
C LYS A 135 7.13 16.01 11.20
N ILE A 136 8.28 16.05 10.54
CA ILE A 136 9.58 16.36 11.14
C ILE A 136 10.29 17.35 10.23
N ASN A 137 10.69 18.51 10.77
CA ASN A 137 11.41 19.56 10.04
C ASN A 137 10.75 19.96 8.70
N GLY A 138 9.43 19.92 8.61
CA GLY A 138 8.67 20.27 7.40
C GLY A 138 8.33 19.08 6.50
N ASP A 139 9.06 17.97 6.62
CA ASP A 139 8.86 16.75 5.82
C ASP A 139 7.93 15.74 6.51
N TYR A 140 7.24 14.94 5.70
CA TYR A 140 6.40 13.84 6.19
C TYR A 140 7.13 12.50 6.13
N TYR A 141 6.98 11.73 7.20
CA TYR A 141 7.56 10.41 7.37
C TYR A 141 6.45 9.40 7.63
N ALA A 142 6.47 8.28 6.91
CA ALA A 142 5.56 7.15 7.11
C ALA A 142 6.27 6.03 7.86
N SER A 143 5.54 5.34 8.74
CA SER A 143 6.05 4.15 9.43
C SER A 143 6.29 3.00 8.44
N SER A 144 7.19 2.08 8.81
CA SER A 144 7.38 0.83 8.07
C SER A 144 6.07 0.05 7.89
N LYS A 145 5.15 0.14 8.86
CA LYS A 145 3.86 -0.54 8.78
C LYS A 145 2.99 0.05 7.67
N ALA A 146 2.80 1.37 7.64
CA ALA A 146 2.01 2.01 6.59
C ALA A 146 2.59 1.75 5.20
N LEU A 147 3.92 1.81 5.05
CA LEU A 147 4.58 1.49 3.78
C LEU A 147 4.38 0.03 3.37
N LYS A 148 4.46 -0.91 4.32
CA LYS A 148 4.18 -2.32 4.08
C LYS A 148 2.73 -2.53 3.66
N ASP A 149 1.78 -1.91 4.32
CA ASP A 149 0.35 -2.03 4.00
C ASP A 149 0.04 -1.46 2.60
N VAL A 150 0.63 -0.30 2.25
CA VAL A 150 0.38 0.36 0.95
C VAL A 150 1.07 -0.34 -0.21
N PHE A 151 2.31 -0.81 -0.04
CA PHE A 151 3.14 -1.28 -1.15
C PHE A 151 3.51 -2.77 -1.12
N MET A 152 3.22 -3.49 -0.03
CA MET A 152 3.73 -4.84 0.19
C MET A 152 5.26 -4.90 0.17
N LEU A 153 5.91 -3.86 0.69
CA LEU A 153 7.37 -3.72 0.80
C LEU A 153 7.78 -3.47 2.25
N ASP A 154 8.80 -4.21 2.73
CA ASP A 154 9.36 -4.04 4.07
C ASP A 154 10.61 -3.16 4.00
N PHE A 155 10.47 -1.89 4.39
CA PHE A 155 11.54 -0.89 4.36
C PHE A 155 12.41 -0.95 5.64
N TYR A 156 13.71 -0.79 5.49
CA TYR A 156 14.68 -0.80 6.58
C TYR A 156 15.89 0.09 6.27
N TYR A 157 16.63 0.47 7.30
CA TYR A 157 17.88 1.21 7.16
C TYR A 157 19.07 0.26 7.14
N LYS A 158 20.00 0.47 6.22
CA LYS A 158 21.32 -0.19 6.19
C LYS A 158 22.36 0.87 5.87
N ASN A 159 23.28 1.12 6.80
CA ASN A 159 24.29 2.17 6.69
C ASN A 159 23.68 3.56 6.40
N HIS A 160 22.62 3.94 7.12
CA HIS A 160 21.86 5.18 6.90
C HIS A 160 21.13 5.30 5.55
N GLU A 161 21.19 4.29 4.69
CA GLU A 161 20.43 4.25 3.44
C GLU A 161 19.12 3.46 3.61
N ILE A 162 18.06 3.94 2.97
CA ILE A 162 16.78 3.25 2.90
C ILE A 162 16.91 2.09 1.89
N LYS A 163 16.60 0.88 2.35
CA LYS A 163 16.48 -0.33 1.53
C LYS A 163 15.09 -0.92 1.73
N TYR A 164 14.68 -1.82 0.84
CA TYR A 164 13.44 -2.56 0.97
C TYR A 164 13.57 -3.98 0.43
N LYS A 165 12.65 -4.84 0.84
CA LYS A 165 12.43 -6.17 0.27
C LYS A 165 10.95 -6.38 -0.01
N GLU A 166 10.64 -7.19 -1.01
CA GLU A 166 9.26 -7.58 -1.29
C GLU A 166 8.71 -8.46 -0.17
N VAL A 167 7.44 -8.27 0.14
CA VAL A 167 6.69 -9.11 1.08
C VAL A 167 5.79 -10.02 0.27
N SER A 168 5.98 -11.33 0.42
CA SER A 168 5.05 -12.30 -0.14
C SER A 168 3.73 -12.25 0.63
N PRO A 169 2.59 -12.32 -0.05
CA PRO A 169 1.30 -12.41 0.61
C PRO A 169 1.18 -13.71 1.40
N GLN A 170 0.37 -13.67 2.46
CA GLN A 170 0.11 -14.84 3.28
C GLN A 170 -0.77 -15.84 2.54
N THR A 171 -0.65 -17.13 2.89
CA THR A 171 -1.52 -18.19 2.40
C THR A 171 -2.99 -17.85 2.64
N TRP A 172 -3.76 -17.73 1.55
CA TRP A 172 -5.11 -17.16 1.60
C TRP A 172 -6.06 -17.93 2.52
N TYR A 173 -6.09 -19.26 2.46
CA TYR A 173 -7.07 -20.08 3.20
C TYR A 173 -6.82 -20.14 4.72
N ASN A 174 -5.63 -19.78 5.21
CA ASN A 174 -5.34 -19.83 6.65
C ASN A 174 -6.01 -18.69 7.43
N HIS A 175 -6.21 -17.54 6.79
CA HIS A 175 -6.64 -16.30 7.44
C HIS A 175 -7.94 -15.74 6.85
N THR A 176 -8.45 -16.32 5.77
CA THR A 176 -9.66 -15.86 5.11
C THR A 176 -10.89 -16.46 5.76
N LYS A 177 -11.70 -15.61 6.40
CA LYS A 177 -13.02 -15.97 6.92
C LYS A 177 -14.16 -15.60 5.99
N MET A 178 -13.91 -14.69 5.06
CA MET A 178 -14.90 -14.22 4.09
C MET A 178 -14.27 -14.01 2.72
N ILE A 179 -14.97 -14.51 1.71
CA ILE A 179 -14.69 -14.31 0.30
C ILE A 179 -15.79 -13.42 -0.26
N ALA A 180 -15.40 -12.35 -0.96
CA ALA A 180 -16.33 -11.46 -1.63
C ALA A 180 -16.84 -12.15 -2.91
N HIS A 181 -18.09 -12.59 -2.90
CA HIS A 181 -18.73 -13.33 -4.00
C HIS A 181 -19.10 -12.38 -5.15
N ALA A 182 -18.73 -12.73 -6.39
CA ALA A 182 -18.84 -11.84 -7.56
C ALA A 182 -18.23 -10.45 -7.33
N GLY A 183 -17.10 -10.38 -6.60
CA GLY A 183 -16.46 -9.14 -6.14
C GLY A 183 -17.08 -8.52 -4.88
N GLY A 184 -18.15 -9.10 -4.35
CA GLY A 184 -18.96 -8.60 -3.24
C GLY A 184 -19.98 -7.54 -3.70
N ALA A 185 -21.06 -7.36 -2.93
CA ALA A 185 -22.10 -6.42 -3.31
C ALA A 185 -21.59 -4.97 -3.26
N VAL A 186 -22.01 -4.16 -4.24
CA VAL A 186 -21.79 -2.71 -4.20
C VAL A 186 -22.87 -2.08 -3.33
N LYS A 187 -22.44 -1.43 -2.24
CA LYS A 187 -23.34 -0.77 -1.30
C LYS A 187 -23.60 0.64 -1.82
N THR A 188 -24.85 0.92 -2.13
CA THR A 188 -25.31 2.29 -2.42
C THR A 188 -25.99 2.88 -1.19
N GLN A 189 -26.52 4.09 -1.32
CA GLN A 189 -27.32 4.72 -0.27
C GLN A 189 -28.55 3.88 0.12
N TYR A 190 -29.12 3.10 -0.81
CA TYR A 190 -30.43 2.48 -0.64
C TYR A 190 -30.41 0.95 -0.69
N ASN A 191 -29.39 0.34 -1.30
CA ASN A 191 -29.40 -1.09 -1.57
C ASN A 191 -27.98 -1.69 -1.65
N TYR A 192 -27.94 -3.02 -1.65
CA TYR A 192 -26.74 -3.82 -1.94
C TYR A 192 -26.92 -4.48 -3.31
N ASN A 193 -26.06 -4.11 -4.25
CA ASN A 193 -26.07 -4.62 -5.63
C ASN A 193 -25.15 -5.83 -5.73
N SER A 194 -25.71 -7.03 -5.73
CA SER A 194 -24.95 -8.28 -5.80
C SER A 194 -24.76 -8.74 -7.25
N TYR A 195 -23.84 -9.70 -7.47
CA TYR A 195 -23.55 -10.32 -8.77
C TYR A 195 -23.01 -9.37 -9.85
N THR A 196 -22.55 -8.17 -9.48
CA THR A 196 -22.15 -7.15 -10.47
C THR A 196 -20.87 -7.51 -11.21
N ASN A 197 -19.98 -8.33 -10.62
CA ASN A 197 -18.68 -8.69 -11.19
C ASN A 197 -17.88 -7.44 -11.65
N SER A 198 -18.04 -6.33 -10.93
CA SER A 198 -17.71 -4.99 -11.43
C SER A 198 -16.47 -4.38 -10.78
N LYS A 199 -15.96 -3.32 -11.41
CA LYS A 199 -14.83 -2.54 -10.87
C LYS A 199 -15.18 -1.87 -9.54
N GLU A 200 -16.41 -1.41 -9.38
CA GLU A 200 -16.87 -0.81 -8.12
C GLU A 200 -16.90 -1.84 -6.99
N ALA A 201 -17.31 -3.08 -7.27
CA ALA A 201 -17.36 -4.16 -6.29
C ALA A 201 -15.97 -4.47 -5.72
N ILE A 202 -14.98 -4.72 -6.59
CA ILE A 202 -13.62 -5.04 -6.15
C ILE A 202 -12.98 -3.90 -5.35
N ILE A 203 -13.15 -2.64 -5.79
CA ILE A 203 -12.57 -1.47 -5.12
C ILE A 203 -13.22 -1.27 -3.75
N GLN A 204 -14.55 -1.27 -3.68
CA GLN A 204 -15.27 -1.05 -2.42
C GLN A 204 -14.91 -2.13 -1.41
N ASN A 205 -15.00 -3.40 -1.81
CA ASN A 205 -14.82 -4.51 -0.86
C ASN A 205 -13.34 -4.68 -0.47
N TYR A 206 -12.38 -4.37 -1.34
CA TYR A 206 -10.97 -4.27 -0.91
C TYR A 206 -10.76 -3.19 0.16
N ASN A 207 -11.41 -2.04 0.00
CA ASN A 207 -11.36 -0.95 0.98
C ASN A 207 -12.09 -1.30 2.29
N LEU A 208 -12.99 -2.27 2.27
CA LEU A 208 -13.61 -2.88 3.46
C LEU A 208 -12.77 -4.03 4.06
N GLY A 209 -11.56 -4.26 3.54
CA GLY A 209 -10.59 -5.20 4.10
C GLY A 209 -10.53 -6.56 3.39
N PHE A 210 -11.42 -6.85 2.44
CA PHE A 210 -11.34 -8.11 1.70
C PHE A 210 -10.02 -8.24 0.93
N ARG A 211 -9.47 -9.46 0.91
CA ARG A 211 -8.28 -9.84 0.15
C ARG A 211 -8.50 -11.02 -0.78
N VAL A 212 -9.60 -11.74 -0.63
CA VAL A 212 -9.99 -12.86 -1.48
C VAL A 212 -11.34 -12.56 -2.10
N PHE A 213 -11.38 -12.58 -3.43
CA PHE A 213 -12.55 -12.28 -4.23
C PHE A 213 -12.83 -13.45 -5.16
N GLU A 214 -14.08 -13.82 -5.30
CA GLU A 214 -14.54 -14.73 -6.34
C GLU A 214 -15.16 -13.91 -7.47
N PHE A 215 -14.92 -14.34 -8.71
CA PHE A 215 -15.53 -13.76 -9.91
C PHE A 215 -15.98 -14.85 -10.86
N ASP A 216 -17.18 -14.65 -11.40
CA ASP A 216 -17.73 -15.45 -12.47
C ASP A 216 -17.06 -15.06 -13.79
N VAL A 217 -16.68 -16.06 -14.60
CA VAL A 217 -16.02 -15.81 -15.88
C VAL A 217 -16.69 -16.58 -17.00
N TYR A 218 -17.14 -15.85 -18.03
CA TYR A 218 -17.68 -16.43 -19.25
C TYR A 218 -16.93 -15.91 -20.50
N PRO A 219 -16.82 -16.74 -21.56
CA PRO A 219 -16.32 -16.28 -22.84
C PRO A 219 -17.31 -15.30 -23.51
N THR A 220 -16.78 -14.23 -24.09
CA THR A 220 -17.47 -13.33 -25.04
C THR A 220 -17.70 -14.02 -26.38
N SER A 221 -18.50 -13.42 -27.27
CA SER A 221 -18.73 -13.98 -28.61
C SER A 221 -17.47 -14.06 -29.50
N ASP A 222 -16.41 -13.32 -29.15
CA ASP A 222 -15.08 -13.36 -29.76
C ASP A 222 -14.03 -14.10 -28.89
N ASN A 223 -14.50 -14.98 -28.00
CA ASN A 223 -13.69 -15.89 -27.17
C ASN A 223 -12.65 -15.17 -26.30
N LYS A 224 -13.03 -14.06 -25.66
CA LYS A 224 -12.27 -13.40 -24.59
C LYS A 224 -12.95 -13.60 -23.25
N MET A 225 -12.21 -13.53 -22.16
CA MET A 225 -12.75 -13.81 -20.82
C MET A 225 -13.38 -12.56 -20.20
N ALA A 226 -14.71 -12.48 -20.19
CA ALA A 226 -15.48 -11.43 -19.51
C ALA A 226 -15.85 -11.86 -18.09
N LEU A 227 -15.89 -10.91 -17.17
CA LEU A 227 -16.43 -11.13 -15.83
C LEU A 227 -17.93 -10.90 -15.84
N VAL A 228 -18.71 -11.97 -15.76
CA VAL A 228 -20.18 -11.91 -15.82
C VAL A 228 -20.73 -13.21 -15.27
N HIS A 229 -21.78 -13.13 -14.45
CA HIS A 229 -22.39 -14.32 -13.87
C HIS A 229 -23.08 -15.21 -14.91
N ASP A 230 -23.83 -14.61 -15.83
CA ASP A 230 -24.37 -15.26 -17.02
C ASP A 230 -24.80 -14.21 -18.06
N TRP A 231 -24.67 -14.54 -19.35
CA TRP A 231 -25.03 -13.60 -20.41
C TRP A 231 -26.53 -13.34 -20.53
N LYS A 232 -27.38 -14.29 -20.14
CA LYS A 232 -28.83 -14.21 -20.31
C LYS A 232 -29.46 -13.12 -19.43
N LYS A 233 -28.95 -12.94 -18.21
CA LYS A 233 -29.46 -11.94 -17.27
C LYS A 233 -28.67 -10.64 -17.27
N PHE A 234 -27.36 -10.70 -17.53
CA PHE A 234 -26.47 -9.55 -17.27
C PHE A 234 -25.96 -8.85 -18.53
N GLY A 235 -26.23 -9.36 -19.73
CA GLY A 235 -26.00 -8.59 -20.95
C GLY A 235 -25.82 -9.43 -22.21
N MET A 236 -26.88 -9.57 -23.01
CA MET A 236 -26.77 -10.14 -24.35
C MET A 236 -27.49 -9.28 -25.38
N LYS A 237 -27.08 -9.38 -26.65
CA LYS A 237 -27.76 -8.75 -27.79
C LYS A 237 -28.22 -9.82 -28.76
N ASN A 238 -29.51 -9.83 -29.09
CA ASN A 238 -30.11 -10.80 -30.01
C ASN A 238 -29.75 -12.26 -29.66
N ASN A 239 -29.88 -12.63 -28.39
CA ASN A 239 -29.50 -13.95 -27.85
C ASN A 239 -28.02 -14.33 -28.04
N THR A 240 -27.15 -13.37 -28.33
CA THR A 240 -25.70 -13.57 -28.48
C THR A 240 -24.95 -12.83 -27.37
N PRO A 241 -23.97 -13.47 -26.71
CA PRO A 241 -23.02 -12.79 -25.82
C PRO A 241 -22.39 -11.56 -26.49
N PHE A 242 -22.15 -10.51 -25.71
CA PHE A 242 -21.39 -9.37 -26.22
C PHE A 242 -19.97 -9.77 -26.64
N SER A 243 -19.40 -9.08 -27.63
CA SER A 243 -17.96 -9.15 -27.89
C SER A 243 -17.19 -8.44 -26.78
N ALA A 244 -15.87 -8.68 -26.67
CA ALA A 244 -15.03 -8.00 -25.69
C ALA A 244 -15.16 -6.47 -25.78
N GLN A 245 -15.08 -5.92 -26.99
CA GLN A 245 -15.20 -4.49 -27.23
C GLN A 245 -16.58 -3.93 -26.83
N GLN A 246 -17.64 -4.70 -27.03
CA GLN A 246 -18.99 -4.31 -26.61
C GLN A 246 -19.10 -4.35 -25.08
N TRP A 247 -18.59 -5.42 -24.46
CA TRP A 247 -18.62 -5.60 -23.02
C TRP A 247 -17.86 -4.49 -22.29
N GLU A 248 -16.66 -4.14 -22.74
CA GLU A 248 -15.84 -3.04 -22.17
C GLU A 248 -16.54 -1.67 -22.21
N LYS A 249 -17.42 -1.45 -23.18
CA LYS A 249 -18.20 -0.20 -23.32
C LYS A 249 -19.57 -0.28 -22.63
N PHE A 250 -20.01 -1.49 -22.29
CA PHE A 250 -21.29 -1.71 -21.64
C PHE A 250 -21.23 -1.31 -20.17
N ARG A 251 -22.40 -1.11 -19.57
CA ARG A 251 -22.54 -0.89 -18.13
C ARG A 251 -23.46 -1.97 -17.58
N GLY A 252 -22.87 -2.88 -16.80
CA GLY A 252 -23.55 -4.04 -16.24
C GLY A 252 -24.57 -3.64 -15.17
N THR A 253 -25.51 -4.52 -14.89
CA THR A 253 -26.51 -4.36 -13.83
C THR A 253 -26.20 -5.29 -12.66
N SER A 254 -27.08 -5.29 -11.66
CA SER A 254 -27.04 -6.15 -10.48
C SER A 254 -28.21 -7.12 -10.46
N LEU A 255 -28.15 -8.10 -9.55
CA LEU A 255 -29.29 -8.94 -9.23
C LEU A 255 -29.54 -8.94 -7.71
N PRO A 256 -30.69 -8.46 -7.22
CA PRO A 256 -31.79 -7.81 -7.95
C PRO A 256 -31.36 -6.53 -8.69
N ASP A 257 -32.00 -6.23 -9.82
CA ASP A 257 -31.73 -5.01 -10.57
C ASP A 257 -32.48 -3.82 -9.95
N PHE A 258 -31.73 -2.84 -9.49
CA PHE A 258 -32.25 -1.61 -8.88
C PHE A 258 -32.15 -0.39 -9.81
N GLY A 259 -31.81 -0.59 -11.10
CA GLY A 259 -31.61 0.49 -12.08
C GLY A 259 -30.27 1.22 -11.95
N GLN A 260 -29.33 0.68 -11.17
CA GLN A 260 -27.94 1.17 -11.13
C GLN A 260 -27.10 0.43 -12.17
N SER A 261 -26.05 1.10 -12.66
CA SER A 261 -25.16 0.51 -13.65
C SER A 261 -23.70 0.58 -13.20
N PHE A 262 -22.93 -0.47 -13.51
CA PHE A 262 -21.59 -0.71 -13.00
C PHE A 262 -20.59 -0.88 -14.13
N THR A 263 -19.32 -0.57 -13.89
CA THR A 263 -18.27 -0.78 -14.89
C THR A 263 -17.99 -2.27 -15.01
N THR A 264 -18.30 -2.81 -16.18
CA THR A 264 -17.97 -4.18 -16.60
C THR A 264 -16.46 -4.39 -16.66
N MET A 265 -16.03 -5.63 -16.51
CA MET A 265 -14.62 -5.99 -16.53
C MET A 265 -14.37 -7.19 -17.43
N MET A 266 -13.21 -7.18 -18.09
CA MET A 266 -12.56 -8.35 -18.67
C MET A 266 -11.60 -8.94 -17.62
N TYR A 267 -11.22 -10.21 -17.79
CA TYR A 267 -10.29 -10.88 -16.88
C TYR A 267 -8.93 -10.16 -16.81
N GLU A 268 -8.47 -9.56 -17.91
CA GLU A 268 -7.25 -8.73 -17.92
C GLU A 268 -7.30 -7.57 -16.93
N ASN A 269 -8.48 -7.00 -16.67
CA ASN A 269 -8.63 -5.93 -15.71
C ASN A 269 -8.41 -6.44 -14.27
N LEU A 270 -8.86 -7.67 -13.93
CA LEU A 270 -8.54 -8.26 -12.62
C LEU A 270 -7.03 -8.41 -12.42
N LEU A 271 -6.32 -8.84 -13.47
CA LEU A 271 -4.87 -9.00 -13.40
C LEU A 271 -4.18 -7.67 -13.11
N ASP A 272 -4.67 -6.55 -13.68
CA ASP A 272 -4.15 -5.22 -13.36
C ASP A 272 -4.41 -4.83 -11.89
N GLU A 273 -5.60 -5.09 -11.37
CA GLU A 273 -5.90 -4.83 -9.96
C GLU A 273 -5.06 -5.71 -9.01
N MET A 274 -4.75 -6.95 -9.41
CA MET A 274 -3.84 -7.84 -8.68
C MET A 274 -2.37 -7.40 -8.74
N LEU A 275 -1.92 -6.77 -9.83
CA LEU A 275 -0.58 -6.18 -9.93
C LEU A 275 -0.44 -4.97 -9.00
N ILE A 276 -1.48 -4.12 -8.95
CA ILE A 276 -1.55 -2.99 -8.03
C ILE A 276 -1.56 -3.47 -6.58
N ASN A 277 -2.32 -4.52 -6.27
CA ASN A 277 -2.51 -5.06 -4.92
C ASN A 277 -1.98 -6.49 -4.80
N LYS A 278 -0.71 -6.63 -4.39
CA LYS A 278 0.01 -7.91 -4.30
C LYS A 278 -0.55 -8.88 -3.25
N ASP A 279 -1.42 -8.42 -2.36
CA ASP A 279 -2.15 -9.21 -1.35
C ASP A 279 -3.55 -9.65 -1.79
N MET A 280 -3.96 -9.34 -3.02
CA MET A 280 -5.23 -9.77 -3.59
C MET A 280 -5.14 -11.20 -4.16
N TYR A 281 -6.12 -12.03 -3.82
CA TYR A 281 -6.33 -13.36 -4.40
C TYR A 281 -7.65 -13.40 -5.15
N ILE A 282 -7.64 -14.06 -6.31
CA ILE A 282 -8.80 -14.20 -7.18
C ILE A 282 -9.15 -15.67 -7.30
N ILE A 283 -10.35 -16.01 -6.86
CA ILE A 283 -11.01 -17.28 -7.12
C ILE A 283 -11.75 -17.13 -8.45
N THR A 284 -11.52 -18.07 -9.37
CA THR A 284 -12.12 -18.04 -10.72
C THR A 284 -13.19 -19.12 -10.83
N ASP A 285 -14.45 -18.70 -10.99
CA ASP A 285 -15.58 -19.58 -11.31
C ASP A 285 -15.85 -19.53 -12.83
N THR A 286 -15.24 -20.45 -13.59
CA THR A 286 -15.31 -20.50 -15.07
C THR A 286 -16.61 -21.07 -15.62
N LYS A 287 -17.52 -21.50 -14.74
CA LYS A 287 -18.84 -22.04 -15.07
C LYS A 287 -18.75 -23.17 -16.11
N SER A 288 -17.69 -23.96 -15.99
CA SER A 288 -17.28 -25.01 -16.95
C SER A 288 -18.34 -26.08 -17.18
N THR A 289 -19.36 -26.15 -16.34
CA THR A 289 -20.53 -27.03 -16.53
C THR A 289 -21.36 -26.68 -17.75
N ASP A 290 -21.25 -25.45 -18.24
CA ASP A 290 -21.94 -24.97 -19.43
C ASP A 290 -21.13 -25.20 -20.70
N PHE A 291 -19.93 -25.78 -20.58
CA PHE A 291 -18.94 -25.91 -21.65
C PHE A 291 -18.42 -27.34 -21.77
N SER A 292 -17.92 -27.69 -22.95
CA SER A 292 -17.17 -28.93 -23.14
C SER A 292 -15.83 -28.91 -22.39
N LYS A 293 -15.21 -30.07 -22.26
CA LYS A 293 -13.85 -30.21 -21.68
C LYS A 293 -12.81 -29.43 -22.48
N ASP A 294 -12.91 -29.41 -23.81
CA ASP A 294 -12.00 -28.67 -24.67
C ASP A 294 -12.18 -27.15 -24.53
N GLU A 295 -13.41 -26.67 -24.45
CA GLU A 295 -13.69 -25.26 -24.18
C GLU A 295 -13.20 -24.85 -22.78
N THR A 296 -13.38 -25.70 -21.78
CA THR A 296 -12.84 -25.49 -20.43
C THR A 296 -11.32 -25.37 -20.46
N LYS A 297 -10.63 -26.26 -21.18
CA LYS A 297 -9.18 -26.18 -21.37
C LYS A 297 -8.78 -24.85 -22.02
N ILE A 298 -9.50 -24.43 -23.07
CA ILE A 298 -9.24 -23.15 -23.76
C ILE A 298 -9.37 -21.97 -22.79
N GLN A 299 -10.40 -21.95 -21.93
CA GLN A 299 -10.57 -20.89 -20.93
C GLN A 299 -9.36 -20.79 -19.99
N PHE A 300 -8.90 -21.92 -19.43
CA PHE A 300 -7.72 -21.93 -18.56
C PHE A 300 -6.43 -21.57 -19.31
N GLU A 301 -6.27 -22.01 -20.56
CA GLU A 301 -5.13 -21.58 -21.39
C GLU A 301 -5.13 -20.07 -21.62
N GLN A 302 -6.29 -19.45 -21.81
CA GLN A 302 -6.40 -18.00 -21.91
C GLN A 302 -6.00 -17.32 -20.60
N ILE A 303 -6.52 -17.78 -19.46
CA ILE A 303 -6.12 -17.26 -18.13
C ILE A 303 -4.60 -17.33 -17.96
N TYR A 304 -3.99 -18.48 -18.27
CA TYR A 304 -2.54 -18.66 -18.23
C TYR A 304 -1.80 -17.69 -19.17
N LYS A 305 -2.22 -17.59 -20.43
CA LYS A 305 -1.60 -16.69 -21.43
C LYS A 305 -1.68 -15.22 -20.99
N LEU A 306 -2.82 -14.80 -20.46
CA LEU A 306 -3.04 -13.43 -19.97
C LEU A 306 -2.15 -13.12 -18.76
N ALA A 307 -2.12 -14.01 -17.77
CA ALA A 307 -1.29 -13.86 -16.59
C ALA A 307 0.19 -13.85 -16.97
N LYS A 308 0.67 -14.83 -17.75
CA LYS A 308 2.07 -14.91 -18.21
C LYS A 308 2.53 -13.69 -18.99
N LYS A 309 1.65 -13.10 -19.81
CA LYS A 309 1.95 -11.87 -20.58
C LYS A 309 2.22 -10.67 -19.67
N LYS A 310 1.54 -10.59 -18.51
CA LYS A 310 1.66 -9.49 -17.56
C LYS A 310 2.74 -9.78 -16.50
N ASP A 311 2.55 -10.86 -15.74
CA ASP A 311 3.47 -11.38 -14.73
C ASP A 311 3.05 -12.81 -14.37
N VAL A 312 3.94 -13.79 -14.58
CA VAL A 312 3.65 -15.21 -14.29
C VAL A 312 3.34 -15.47 -12.82
N HIS A 313 3.84 -14.64 -11.89
CA HIS A 313 3.55 -14.78 -10.47
C HIS A 313 2.10 -14.46 -10.09
N LEU A 314 1.32 -13.86 -10.99
CA LEU A 314 -0.14 -13.72 -10.80
C LEU A 314 -0.83 -15.08 -10.62
N LEU A 315 -0.34 -16.13 -11.30
CA LEU A 315 -0.89 -17.49 -11.21
C LEU A 315 -0.72 -18.13 -9.83
N GLU A 316 0.13 -17.57 -8.98
CA GLU A 316 0.26 -18.03 -7.58
C GLU A 316 -0.89 -17.54 -6.70
N ARG A 317 -1.66 -16.55 -7.18
CA ARG A 317 -2.78 -15.92 -6.47
C ARG A 317 -4.11 -16.06 -7.21
N ILE A 318 -4.11 -16.72 -8.37
CA ILE A 318 -5.31 -17.18 -9.07
C ILE A 318 -5.62 -18.59 -8.57
N ILE A 319 -6.86 -18.80 -8.14
CA ILE A 319 -7.33 -20.02 -7.51
C ILE A 319 -8.49 -20.58 -8.35
N PRO A 320 -8.24 -21.55 -9.23
CA PRO A 320 -9.30 -22.20 -9.98
C PRO A 320 -10.31 -22.92 -9.08
N GLN A 321 -11.59 -22.81 -9.43
CA GLN A 321 -12.62 -23.73 -8.94
C GLN A 321 -12.77 -24.88 -9.92
N ILE A 322 -12.81 -26.11 -9.40
CA ILE A 322 -13.10 -27.33 -10.16
C ILE A 322 -14.39 -27.96 -9.66
N TYR A 323 -15.10 -28.69 -10.51
CA TYR A 323 -16.38 -29.32 -10.17
C TYR A 323 -16.31 -30.86 -10.06
N ASP A 324 -15.31 -31.46 -10.72
CA ASP A 324 -15.07 -32.89 -10.76
C ASP A 324 -13.58 -33.23 -10.92
N ASP A 325 -13.28 -34.52 -10.79
CA ASP A 325 -11.93 -35.08 -10.88
C ASP A 325 -11.30 -34.86 -12.27
N ASP A 326 -12.09 -34.92 -13.35
CA ASP A 326 -11.58 -34.75 -14.72
C ASP A 326 -11.13 -33.30 -14.98
N MET A 327 -11.87 -32.33 -14.44
CA MET A 327 -11.53 -30.92 -14.54
C MET A 327 -10.23 -30.58 -13.79
N TYR A 328 -9.93 -31.28 -12.69
CA TYR A 328 -8.64 -31.13 -12.01
C TYR A 328 -7.48 -31.42 -12.97
N ASP A 329 -7.55 -32.52 -13.71
CA ASP A 329 -6.48 -32.90 -14.65
C ASP A 329 -6.37 -31.88 -15.80
N ILE A 330 -7.49 -31.38 -16.32
CA ILE A 330 -7.50 -30.31 -17.33
C ILE A 330 -6.77 -29.07 -16.83
N VAL A 331 -7.14 -28.57 -15.64
CA VAL A 331 -6.57 -27.37 -15.03
C VAL A 331 -5.07 -27.55 -14.77
N MET A 332 -4.67 -28.68 -14.19
CA MET A 332 -3.28 -28.96 -13.85
C MET A 332 -2.38 -29.18 -15.06
N ASN A 333 -2.93 -29.67 -16.17
CA ASN A 333 -2.20 -29.81 -17.44
C ASN A 333 -1.95 -28.46 -18.12
N VAL A 334 -2.81 -27.45 -17.91
CA VAL A 334 -2.57 -26.09 -18.41
C VAL A 334 -1.47 -25.41 -17.60
N TYR A 335 -1.57 -25.45 -16.27
CA TYR A 335 -0.58 -24.89 -15.37
C TYR A 335 -0.66 -25.56 -13.99
N PRO A 336 0.46 -25.87 -13.33
CA PRO A 336 0.45 -26.46 -11.99
C PRO A 336 0.06 -25.42 -10.92
N PHE A 337 -1.24 -25.09 -10.83
CA PHE A 337 -1.75 -24.12 -9.87
C PHE A 337 -1.44 -24.54 -8.42
N LYS A 338 -0.87 -23.60 -7.65
CA LYS A 338 -0.48 -23.83 -6.25
C LYS A 338 -1.68 -24.07 -5.33
N SER A 339 -2.85 -23.55 -5.71
CA SER A 339 -4.08 -23.64 -4.94
C SER A 339 -5.28 -23.81 -5.86
N ILE A 340 -6.16 -24.74 -5.50
CA ILE A 340 -7.40 -25.09 -6.17
C ILE A 340 -8.49 -25.27 -5.12
N ILE A 341 -9.73 -24.93 -5.49
CA ILE A 341 -10.93 -25.18 -4.68
C ILE A 341 -11.78 -26.24 -5.37
N TYR A 342 -12.18 -27.26 -4.61
CA TYR A 342 -13.18 -28.22 -5.09
C TYR A 342 -14.59 -27.70 -4.77
N THR A 343 -15.38 -27.43 -5.81
CA THR A 343 -16.69 -26.79 -5.72
C THR A 343 -17.81 -27.79 -5.95
N THR A 344 -18.75 -27.87 -5.01
CA THR A 344 -19.69 -29.01 -4.99
C THR A 344 -21.06 -28.73 -5.61
N TYR A 345 -21.41 -27.48 -5.96
CA TYR A 345 -22.76 -27.14 -6.44
C TYR A 345 -23.13 -27.82 -7.77
N ALA A 346 -22.12 -28.12 -8.59
CA ALA A 346 -22.29 -28.71 -9.92
C ALA A 346 -22.09 -30.23 -9.97
N THR A 347 -21.72 -30.86 -8.86
CA THR A 347 -21.53 -32.31 -8.79
C THR A 347 -22.56 -32.98 -7.88
N LYS A 348 -22.99 -34.19 -8.26
CA LYS A 348 -23.87 -35.05 -7.45
C LYS A 348 -23.11 -36.06 -6.60
N GLU A 349 -21.78 -36.01 -6.63
CA GLU A 349 -20.94 -36.94 -5.87
C GLU A 349 -21.18 -36.82 -4.37
N LYS A 350 -21.02 -37.96 -3.69
CA LYS A 350 -21.13 -38.05 -2.23
C LYS A 350 -19.92 -37.40 -1.56
N ALA A 351 -20.11 -36.88 -0.34
CA ALA A 351 -19.05 -36.18 0.38
C ALA A 351 -17.82 -37.06 0.65
N ASP A 352 -18.00 -38.35 0.97
CA ASP A 352 -16.89 -39.28 1.20
C ASP A 352 -15.98 -39.43 -0.03
N LYS A 353 -16.56 -39.51 -1.23
CA LYS A 353 -15.79 -39.54 -2.48
C LYS A 353 -15.02 -38.24 -2.71
N ILE A 354 -15.69 -37.10 -2.53
CA ILE A 354 -15.08 -35.76 -2.69
C ILE A 354 -13.92 -35.58 -1.71
N ILE A 355 -14.12 -35.89 -0.42
CA ILE A 355 -13.11 -35.80 0.63
C ILE A 355 -11.92 -36.72 0.29
N LYS A 356 -12.20 -37.95 -0.16
CA LYS A 356 -11.15 -38.90 -0.57
C LYS A 356 -10.33 -38.34 -1.73
N PHE A 357 -10.97 -37.79 -2.76
CA PHE A 357 -10.27 -37.17 -3.89
C PHE A 357 -9.40 -36.00 -3.39
N VAL A 358 -10.01 -35.00 -2.76
CA VAL A 358 -9.32 -33.81 -2.23
C VAL A 358 -8.15 -34.16 -1.32
N SER A 359 -8.26 -35.20 -0.50
CA SER A 359 -7.20 -35.63 0.42
C SER A 359 -5.94 -36.14 -0.28
N LYS A 360 -6.04 -36.62 -1.53
CA LYS A 360 -4.90 -37.09 -2.33
C LYS A 360 -4.10 -35.93 -2.94
N HIS A 361 -4.69 -34.75 -3.08
CA HIS A 361 -4.10 -33.61 -3.76
C HIS A 361 -3.68 -32.53 -2.77
N ARG A 362 -2.38 -32.22 -2.69
CA ARG A 362 -1.85 -31.21 -1.74
C ARG A 362 -2.30 -29.78 -2.09
N ASN A 363 -2.50 -29.50 -3.37
CA ASN A 363 -2.89 -28.19 -3.91
C ASN A 363 -4.41 -27.94 -3.91
N ILE A 364 -5.24 -28.93 -3.57
CA ILE A 364 -6.67 -28.69 -3.29
C ILE A 364 -6.81 -28.48 -1.78
N GLN A 365 -6.92 -27.24 -1.31
CA GLN A 365 -6.94 -26.96 0.14
C GLN A 365 -8.34 -26.77 0.70
N VAL A 366 -9.29 -26.36 -0.13
CA VAL A 366 -10.65 -25.99 0.28
C VAL A 366 -11.67 -26.79 -0.52
N ILE A 367 -12.68 -27.29 0.19
CA ILE A 367 -13.95 -27.75 -0.40
C ILE A 367 -14.98 -26.66 -0.14
N THR A 368 -15.71 -26.23 -1.18
CA THR A 368 -16.79 -25.25 -1.03
C THR A 368 -18.13 -25.84 -1.43
N ALA A 369 -19.14 -25.66 -0.58
CA ALA A 369 -20.48 -26.20 -0.78
C ALA A 369 -21.57 -25.18 -0.51
N LYS A 370 -22.73 -25.40 -1.14
CA LYS A 370 -23.90 -24.56 -0.86
C LYS A 370 -24.23 -24.63 0.64
N PHE A 371 -24.64 -23.51 1.23
CA PHE A 371 -25.14 -23.52 2.61
C PHE A 371 -26.31 -24.50 2.75
N GLU A 372 -26.28 -25.30 3.83
CA GLU A 372 -27.24 -26.38 4.11
C GLU A 372 -27.25 -27.51 3.06
N ASP A 373 -26.15 -27.69 2.30
CA ASP A 373 -25.96 -28.90 1.50
C ASP A 373 -25.92 -30.14 2.41
N LYS A 374 -26.92 -31.00 2.25
CA LYS A 374 -27.14 -32.20 3.08
C LYS A 374 -26.00 -33.20 3.04
N ARG A 375 -25.08 -33.09 2.07
CA ARG A 375 -23.89 -33.94 1.99
C ARG A 375 -22.84 -33.57 3.03
N PHE A 376 -22.86 -32.36 3.58
CA PHE A 376 -21.81 -31.84 4.45
C PHE A 376 -22.38 -31.45 5.83
N GLY A 377 -22.58 -32.45 6.68
CA GLY A 377 -22.88 -32.25 8.09
C GLY A 377 -21.61 -32.12 8.94
N ILE A 378 -21.80 -32.02 10.27
CA ILE A 378 -20.67 -31.91 11.23
C ILE A 378 -19.68 -33.06 11.10
N THR A 379 -20.16 -34.27 10.79
CA THR A 379 -19.32 -35.46 10.60
C THR A 379 -18.39 -35.29 9.40
N GLU A 380 -18.92 -34.90 8.24
CA GLU A 380 -18.13 -34.74 7.02
C GLU A 380 -17.17 -33.56 7.12
N VAL A 381 -17.60 -32.44 7.73
CA VAL A 381 -16.72 -31.29 7.98
C VAL A 381 -15.56 -31.66 8.91
N ASN A 382 -15.82 -32.42 9.98
CA ASN A 382 -14.76 -32.92 10.84
C ASN A 382 -13.78 -33.85 10.10
N GLU A 383 -14.27 -34.68 9.18
CA GLU A 383 -13.39 -35.50 8.33
C GLU A 383 -12.53 -34.64 7.39
N ILE A 384 -13.07 -33.56 6.82
CA ILE A 384 -12.30 -32.58 6.03
C ILE A 384 -11.15 -32.01 6.87
N HIS A 385 -11.43 -31.58 8.11
CA HIS A 385 -10.42 -31.04 9.01
C HIS A 385 -9.35 -32.06 9.42
N LYS A 386 -9.74 -33.33 9.66
CA LYS A 386 -8.77 -34.41 9.92
C LYS A 386 -7.80 -34.62 8.75
N LYS A 387 -8.21 -34.32 7.52
CA LYS A 387 -7.34 -34.32 6.33
C LYS A 387 -6.53 -33.04 6.15
N LYS A 388 -6.57 -32.12 7.13
CA LYS A 388 -5.91 -30.80 7.09
C LYS A 388 -6.37 -29.97 5.88
N LYS A 389 -7.67 -30.05 5.59
CA LYS A 389 -8.36 -29.29 4.54
C LYS A 389 -9.37 -28.35 5.20
N TYR A 390 -9.87 -27.41 4.43
CA TYR A 390 -10.80 -26.38 4.89
C TYR A 390 -12.16 -26.54 4.20
N PHE A 391 -13.22 -26.15 4.89
CA PHE A 391 -14.59 -26.20 4.39
C PHE A 391 -15.22 -24.80 4.35
N PHE A 392 -15.74 -24.41 3.19
CA PHE A 392 -16.33 -23.09 2.98
C PHE A 392 -17.78 -23.22 2.52
N ASN A 393 -18.65 -22.31 2.97
CA ASN A 393 -20.03 -22.25 2.51
C ASN A 393 -20.30 -21.09 1.56
N HIS A 394 -21.12 -21.32 0.53
CA HIS A 394 -21.64 -20.27 -0.35
C HIS A 394 -23.18 -20.38 -0.50
N THR A 395 -23.94 -19.31 -0.66
CA THR A 395 -23.62 -17.91 -0.34
C THR A 395 -24.31 -17.55 0.98
N ILE A 396 -23.59 -16.88 1.87
CA ILE A 396 -24.04 -16.53 3.23
C ILE A 396 -24.13 -15.02 3.37
N ASP A 397 -25.36 -14.50 3.44
CA ASP A 397 -25.61 -13.05 3.42
C ASP A 397 -26.22 -12.50 4.73
N THR A 398 -26.37 -13.34 5.75
CA THR A 398 -26.89 -12.90 7.06
C THR A 398 -26.02 -13.38 8.19
N PHE A 399 -25.88 -12.55 9.23
CA PHE A 399 -25.13 -12.91 10.43
C PHE A 399 -25.69 -14.18 11.09
N LYS A 400 -27.01 -14.38 11.05
CA LYS A 400 -27.66 -15.62 11.54
C LYS A 400 -27.15 -16.86 10.79
N ASN A 401 -27.11 -16.81 9.45
CA ASN A 401 -26.62 -17.95 8.66
C ASN A 401 -25.11 -18.11 8.79
N TYR A 402 -24.37 -17.01 8.97
CA TYR A 402 -22.95 -17.05 9.28
C TYR A 402 -22.69 -17.82 10.58
N THR A 403 -23.35 -17.46 11.68
CA THR A 403 -23.26 -18.16 12.96
C THR A 403 -23.57 -19.65 12.80
N LYS A 404 -24.66 -20.00 12.09
CA LYS A 404 -25.00 -21.41 11.83
C LYS A 404 -23.91 -22.15 11.05
N ALA A 405 -23.39 -21.56 9.98
CA ALA A 405 -22.32 -22.16 9.17
C ALA A 405 -21.06 -22.38 10.03
N ARG A 406 -20.65 -21.39 10.83
CA ARG A 406 -19.51 -21.49 11.74
C ARG A 406 -19.72 -22.57 12.80
N THR A 407 -20.91 -22.69 13.38
CA THR A 407 -21.25 -23.76 14.34
C THR A 407 -21.19 -25.17 13.72
N LEU A 408 -21.45 -25.29 12.42
CA LEU A 408 -21.27 -26.56 11.68
C LEU A 408 -19.81 -26.83 11.27
N GLY A 409 -18.88 -25.96 11.66
CA GLY A 409 -17.44 -26.12 11.42
C GLY A 409 -16.94 -25.46 10.13
N ALA A 410 -17.73 -24.61 9.46
CA ALA A 410 -17.22 -23.89 8.30
C ALA A 410 -16.05 -22.96 8.68
N ASP A 411 -14.97 -23.02 7.92
CA ASP A 411 -13.75 -22.22 8.12
C ASP A 411 -13.89 -20.80 7.57
N GLY A 412 -14.70 -20.64 6.53
CA GLY A 412 -15.00 -19.37 5.88
C GLY A 412 -16.26 -19.44 5.03
N VAL A 413 -16.69 -18.29 4.51
CA VAL A 413 -17.90 -18.19 3.70
C VAL A 413 -17.69 -17.31 2.48
N TYR A 414 -18.47 -17.56 1.44
CA TYR A 414 -18.69 -16.62 0.35
C TYR A 414 -19.90 -15.77 0.70
N THR A 415 -19.77 -14.46 0.55
CA THR A 415 -20.79 -13.49 0.94
C THR A 415 -20.93 -12.41 -0.09
N ASN A 416 -22.17 -11.97 -0.33
CA ASN A 416 -22.46 -10.76 -1.06
C ASN A 416 -22.35 -9.52 -0.14
N VAL A 417 -22.87 -9.57 1.10
CA VAL A 417 -23.13 -8.35 1.89
C VAL A 417 -22.41 -8.26 3.24
N LEU A 418 -22.07 -9.38 3.86
CA LEU A 418 -21.27 -9.40 5.10
C LEU A 418 -19.84 -8.94 4.83
N ASN A 419 -19.19 -8.38 5.84
CA ASN A 419 -17.80 -7.90 5.80
C ASN A 419 -16.96 -8.46 6.97
N LEU A 420 -15.65 -8.21 6.95
CA LEU A 420 -14.73 -8.75 7.96
C LEU A 420 -15.08 -8.35 9.40
N GLY A 421 -15.70 -7.18 9.62
CA GLY A 421 -16.19 -6.77 10.94
C GLY A 421 -17.30 -7.67 11.48
N ASP A 422 -18.12 -8.27 10.60
CA ASP A 422 -19.10 -9.29 11.01
C ASP A 422 -18.40 -10.58 11.46
N ALA A 423 -17.32 -10.99 10.79
CA ALA A 423 -16.50 -12.13 11.25
C ALA A 423 -15.85 -11.85 12.61
N GLU A 424 -15.27 -10.67 12.79
CA GLU A 424 -14.65 -10.25 14.05
C GLU A 424 -15.67 -10.19 15.19
N LEU A 425 -16.88 -9.71 14.92
CA LEU A 425 -17.97 -9.70 15.89
C LEU A 425 -18.32 -11.12 16.34
N TYR A 426 -18.48 -12.07 15.41
CA TYR A 426 -18.72 -13.47 15.76
C TYR A 426 -17.63 -14.03 16.68
N GLU A 427 -16.36 -13.86 16.32
CA GLU A 427 -15.23 -14.35 17.13
C GLU A 427 -15.16 -13.70 18.51
N SER A 428 -15.57 -12.44 18.64
CA SER A 428 -15.65 -11.75 19.92
C SER A 428 -16.77 -12.28 20.82
N LEU A 429 -17.84 -12.82 20.23
CA LEU A 429 -18.96 -13.44 20.94
C LEU A 429 -18.66 -14.88 21.31
N GLU A 430 -17.94 -15.62 20.47
CA GLU A 430 -17.53 -17.02 20.75
C GLU A 430 -16.52 -17.13 21.91
N LYS A 431 -15.68 -16.09 22.09
CA LYS A 431 -14.68 -16.04 23.18
C LYS A 431 -15.26 -15.68 24.56
N ARG A 432 -16.53 -15.30 24.63
CA ARG A 432 -17.25 -14.99 25.88
C ARG A 432 -17.98 -16.23 26.35
#